data_AF-A0A7V9APV6-F1
#
_entry.id   AF-A0A7V9APV6-F1
#
_cell.length_a   1.000
_cell.length_b   1.000
_cell.length_c   1.000
_cell.angle_alpha   90.00
_cell.angle_beta   90.00
_cell.angle_gamma   90.00
#
_symmetry.space_group_name_H-M   'P 1'
#
loop_
_entity.id
_entity.type
_entity.pdbx_description
1 polymer ?
#
loop_
_entity_poly.entity_id
_entity_poly.type
_entity_poly.pdbx_seq_one_letter_code
_entity_poly.pdbx_strand_id
1 'polypeptide(L)'
;LRTVQEADLILGSLSVVLAGSFLGEVTPEIATAILQTRARKLLLPLNRLGVEVVGTHSPTLDPLIDQTVRRVESILGSSVGI
;
A
#
# COMPACT_ATOMS: atom_id res chain seq x y z
N LEU A 1 8.37 5.02 12.95
CA LEU A 1 8.52 3.55 13.08
C LEU A 1 7.55 2.93 14.09
N ARG A 2 7.40 3.49 15.30
CA ARG A 2 6.45 2.98 16.33
C ARG A 2 5.02 2.75 15.80
N THR A 3 4.45 3.74 15.10
CA THR A 3 3.10 3.66 14.52
C THR A 3 2.93 2.51 13.52
N VAL A 4 3.99 2.15 12.80
CA VAL A 4 3.97 1.05 11.82
C VAL A 4 3.84 -0.30 12.51
N GLN A 5 4.36 -0.43 13.74
CA GLN A 5 4.25 -1.66 14.54
C GLN A 5 2.88 -1.83 15.18
N GLU A 6 2.17 -0.73 15.44
CA GLU A 6 0.84 -0.71 16.03
C GLU A 6 -0.28 -0.80 14.97
N ALA A 7 0.05 -0.67 13.68
CA ALA A 7 -0.93 -0.70 12.61
C ALA A 7 -1.42 -2.12 12.28
N ASP A 8 -2.72 -2.26 12.05
CA ASP A 8 -3.33 -3.48 11.53
C ASP A 8 -3.32 -3.54 9.98
N LEU A 9 -3.39 -2.37 9.35
CA LEU A 9 -3.44 -2.18 7.90
C LEU A 9 -2.57 -0.99 7.48
N ILE A 10 -1.80 -1.19 6.42
CA ILE A 10 -1.04 -0.15 5.71
C ILE A 10 -1.61 -0.04 4.31
N LEU A 11 -2.15 1.12 4.00
CA LEU A 11 -2.74 1.45 2.71
C LEU A 11 -1.97 2.62 2.09
N GLY A 12 -1.62 2.51 0.82
CA GLY A 12 -0.84 3.54 0.14
C GLY A 12 -0.31 3.08 -1.21
N SER A 13 0.66 3.79 -1.76
CA SER A 13 1.33 3.40 -3.00
C SER A 13 2.44 2.37 -2.75
N LEU A 14 2.80 1.59 -3.76
CA LEU A 14 3.95 0.68 -3.71
C LEU A 14 5.24 1.42 -3.32
N SER A 15 5.32 2.72 -3.65
CA SER A 15 6.47 3.56 -3.33
C SER A 15 6.82 3.55 -1.84
N VAL A 16 5.86 3.37 -0.92
CA VAL A 16 6.14 3.40 0.53
C VAL A 16 7.06 2.27 1.01
N VAL A 17 7.25 1.22 0.20
CA VAL A 17 8.18 0.12 0.50
C VAL A 17 9.42 0.09 -0.40
N LEU A 18 9.55 1.04 -1.31
CA LEU A 18 10.71 1.15 -2.20
C LEU A 18 11.70 2.14 -1.61
N ALA A 19 12.82 1.65 -1.07
CA ALA A 19 13.87 2.50 -0.53
C ALA A 19 14.37 3.50 -1.59
N GLY A 20 14.52 4.77 -1.21
CA GLY A 20 14.87 5.87 -2.11
C GLY A 20 13.67 6.52 -2.83
N SER A 21 12.45 6.02 -2.63
CA SER A 21 11.24 6.67 -3.16
C SER A 21 10.95 8.01 -2.47
N PHE A 22 10.03 8.78 -3.05
CA PHE A 22 9.68 10.12 -2.59
C PHE A 22 10.93 11.01 -2.39
N LEU A 23 11.83 11.01 -3.39
CA LEU A 23 13.08 11.78 -3.35
C LEU A 23 14.01 11.45 -2.16
N GLY A 24 13.89 10.23 -1.61
CA GLY A 24 14.73 9.74 -0.51
C GLY A 24 14.06 9.77 0.86
N GLU A 25 12.80 10.20 0.96
CA GLU A 25 12.05 10.17 2.24
C GLU A 25 11.85 8.74 2.75
N VAL A 26 11.73 7.75 1.86
CA VAL A 26 11.67 6.34 2.26
C VAL A 26 13.08 5.78 2.36
N THR A 27 13.62 5.79 3.57
CA THR A 27 14.91 5.16 3.88
C THR A 27 14.81 3.63 3.89
N PRO A 28 15.94 2.89 3.76
CA PRO A 28 15.94 1.44 3.93
C PRO A 28 15.35 0.97 5.27
N GLU A 29 15.57 1.73 6.34
CA GLU A 29 15.01 1.45 7.66
C GLU A 29 13.47 1.57 7.68
N ILE A 30 12.93 2.61 7.04
CA ILE A 30 11.47 2.81 6.91
C ILE A 30 10.86 1.69 6.07
N ALA A 31 11.43 1.38 4.91
CA ALA A 31 10.96 0.30 4.04
C ALA A 31 10.97 -1.05 4.79
N THR A 32 12.05 -1.33 5.53
CA THR A 32 12.18 -2.54 6.36
C THR A 32 11.11 -2.60 7.43
N ALA A 33 10.88 -1.51 8.18
CA ALA A 33 9.87 -1.49 9.23
C ALA A 33 8.45 -1.70 8.69
N ILE A 34 8.13 -1.11 7.53
CA ILE A 34 6.85 -1.33 6.85
C ILE A 34 6.72 -2.78 6.39
N LEU A 35 7.75 -3.38 5.82
CA LEU A 35 7.67 -4.76 5.34
C LEU A 35 7.60 -5.78 6.48
N GLN A 36 8.34 -5.56 7.58
CA GLN A 36 8.47 -6.49 8.70
C GLN A 36 7.34 -6.42 9.73
N THR A 37 6.52 -5.36 9.75
CA THR A 37 5.36 -5.31 10.67
C THR A 37 4.35 -6.41 10.34
N ARG A 38 3.52 -6.77 11.34
CA ARG A 38 2.39 -7.69 11.19
C ARG A 38 1.22 -7.09 10.42
N ALA A 39 1.19 -5.77 10.25
CA ALA A 39 0.16 -5.09 9.48
C ALA A 39 0.01 -5.73 8.09
N ARG A 40 -1.24 -5.85 7.60
CA ARG A 40 -1.50 -6.19 6.20
C ARG A 40 -1.16 -4.98 5.33
N LYS A 41 -0.51 -5.17 4.18
CA LYS A 41 -0.15 -4.08 3.25
C LYS A 41 -1.06 -4.18 2.03
N LEU A 42 -1.92 -3.19 1.83
CA LEU A 42 -2.74 -3.03 0.64
C LEU A 42 -2.17 -1.88 -0.18
N LEU A 43 -1.27 -2.20 -1.09
CA LEU A 43 -0.50 -1.21 -1.85
C LEU A 43 -1.02 -1.09 -3.27
N LEU A 44 -1.29 0.14 -3.68
CA LEU A 44 -1.58 0.50 -5.05
C LEU A 44 -0.30 0.35 -5.90
N PRO A 45 -0.36 -0.15 -7.14
CA PRO A 45 0.81 -0.32 -8.01
C PRO A 45 1.34 1.00 -8.58
N LEU A 46 1.36 2.06 -7.77
CA LEU A 46 1.80 3.41 -8.12
C LEU A 46 3.25 3.63 -7.68
N ASN A 47 4.13 3.86 -8.64
CA ASN A 47 5.52 4.24 -8.38
C ASN A 47 6.14 4.99 -9.57
N ARG A 48 7.23 5.71 -9.31
CA ARG A 48 8.05 6.41 -10.33
C ARG A 48 9.45 5.78 -10.48
N LEU A 49 9.64 4.58 -9.94
CA LEU A 49 10.94 3.91 -9.86
C LEU A 49 11.09 2.79 -10.92
N GLY A 50 10.14 2.70 -11.86
CA GLY A 50 10.16 1.67 -12.90
C GLY A 50 9.90 0.26 -12.37
N VAL A 51 9.29 0.13 -11.20
CA VAL A 51 8.90 -1.18 -10.65
C VAL A 51 7.57 -1.60 -11.27
N GLU A 52 7.57 -2.74 -11.94
CA GLU A 52 6.38 -3.32 -12.53
C GLU A 52 5.87 -4.48 -11.66
N VAL A 53 4.55 -4.52 -11.44
CA VAL A 53 3.90 -5.65 -10.76
C VAL A 53 3.18 -6.49 -11.81
N VAL A 54 3.83 -7.57 -12.25
CA VAL A 54 3.29 -8.48 -13.27
C VAL A 54 1.98 -9.13 -12.78
N GLY A 55 1.01 -9.29 -13.67
CA GLY A 55 -0.29 -9.88 -13.36
C GLY A 55 -1.31 -8.90 -12.78
N THR A 56 -0.94 -7.62 -12.64
CA THR A 56 -1.89 -6.54 -12.33
C THR A 56 -2.37 -5.88 -13.62
N HIS A 57 -3.66 -5.60 -13.70
CA HIS A 57 -4.13 -4.59 -14.65
C HIS A 57 -3.83 -3.22 -14.03
N SER A 58 -3.26 -2.28 -14.79
CA SER A 58 -3.08 -0.89 -14.38
C SER A 58 -4.25 -0.05 -14.93
N PRO A 59 -5.42 -0.02 -14.28
CA PRO A 59 -6.46 0.92 -14.65
C PRO A 59 -6.03 2.36 -14.31
N THR A 60 -6.84 3.32 -14.73
CA THR A 60 -6.73 4.71 -14.25
C THR A 60 -6.85 4.76 -12.72
N LEU A 61 -6.56 5.92 -12.13
CA LEU A 61 -6.57 6.07 -10.67
C LEU A 61 -7.96 5.79 -10.05
N ASP A 62 -9.05 6.21 -10.70
CA ASP A 62 -10.39 6.08 -10.11
C ASP A 62 -10.79 4.62 -9.86
N PRO A 63 -10.70 3.68 -10.85
CA PRO A 63 -10.97 2.27 -10.57
C PRO A 63 -10.02 1.64 -9.55
N LEU A 64 -8.76 2.11 -9.45
CA LEU A 64 -7.83 1.64 -8.42
C LEU A 64 -8.31 2.02 -7.02
N ILE A 65 -8.77 3.26 -6.84
CA ILE A 65 -9.33 3.73 -5.57
C ILE A 65 -10.56 2.90 -5.21
N ASP A 66 -11.50 2.74 -6.15
CA ASP A 66 -12.72 1.96 -5.94
C ASP A 66 -12.44 0.51 -5.54
N GLN A 67 -11.50 -0.16 -6.22
CA GLN A 67 -11.08 -1.51 -5.88
C GLN A 67 -10.45 -1.57 -4.48
N THR A 68 -9.68 -0.55 -4.13
CA THR A 68 -9.02 -0.46 -2.83
C THR A 68 -10.04 -0.28 -1.71
N VAL A 69 -11.01 0.62 -1.87
CA VAL A 69 -12.09 0.83 -0.89
C VAL A 69 -12.87 -0.48 -0.66
N ARG A 70 -13.33 -1.13 -1.73
CA ARG A 70 -14.01 -2.44 -1.63
C ARG A 70 -13.16 -3.49 -0.92
N ARG A 71 -11.84 -3.48 -1.18
CA ARG A 71 -10.94 -4.43 -0.53
C ARG A 71 -10.76 -4.13 0.95
N VAL A 72 -10.70 -2.86 1.34
CA VAL A 72 -10.67 -2.44 2.75
C VAL A 72 -11.94 -2.85 3.47
N GLU A 73 -13.12 -2.61 2.89
CA GLU A 73 -14.42 -3.03 3.46
C GLU A 73 -14.47 -4.54 3.70
N SER A 74 -14.01 -5.32 2.72
CA SER A 74 -13.90 -6.79 2.84
C SER A 74 -12.93 -7.22 3.95
N ILE A 75 -11.86 -6.48 4.19
CA ILE A 75 -10.89 -6.77 5.26
C ILE A 75 -11.48 -6.43 6.63
N LEU A 76 -12.20 -5.32 6.73
CA LEU A 76 -12.80 -4.83 7.98
C LEU A 76 -14.12 -5.54 8.32
N GLY A 77 -14.62 -6.44 7.46
CA GLY A 77 -15.88 -7.15 7.67
C GLY A 77 -17.10 -6.21 7.69
N SER A 78 -16.99 -5.06 7.05
CA SER A 78 -18.07 -4.07 7.01
C SER A 78 -19.03 -4.40 5.87
N SER A 79 -20.24 -4.85 6.21
CA SER A 79 -21.37 -4.92 5.27
C SER A 79 -21.88 -3.51 5.00
N VAL A 80 -21.21 -2.74 4.15
CA VAL A 80 -21.81 -1.52 3.59
C VAL A 80 -22.72 -1.95 2.44
N GLY A 81 -24.02 -2.00 2.72
CA GLY A 81 -25.04 -2.04 1.69
C GLY A 81 -24.96 -0.76 0.88
N ILE A 82 -24.58 -0.90 -0.39
CA ILE A 82 -24.86 0.10 -1.43
C ILE A 82 -26.11 -0.38 -2.16
#